data_AF-A0A656HLG9-F1
#
_entry.id   AF-A0A656HLG9-F1
#
_cell.length_a   1.000
_cell.length_b   1.000
_cell.length_c   1.000
_cell.angle_alpha   90.00
_cell.angle_beta   90.00
_cell.angle_gamma   90.00
#
_symmetry.space_group_name_H-M   'P 1'
#
loop_
_entity.id
_entity.type
_entity.pdbx_description
1 polymer ?
#
loop_
_entity_poly.entity_id
_entity_poly.type
_entity_poly.pdbx_seq_one_letter_code
_entity_poly.pdbx_strand_id
1 'polypeptide(L)'
;MRLPKWFSILLLSVPFLATSAFADYPTRGMSMKAVKAQYGAPYSVRKSAGPVKRQWPRITVWNYGGFSVYFERKTVLHTVVH
;
A
#
# COMPACT_ATOMS: atom_id res chain seq x y z
N MET A 1 -26.28 13.09 -58.11
CA MET A 1 -25.71 11.83 -57.60
C MET A 1 -25.42 12.00 -56.11
N ARG A 2 -26.00 11.13 -55.26
CA ARG A 2 -25.96 11.21 -53.79
C ARG A 2 -24.70 10.50 -53.27
N LEU A 3 -23.87 11.17 -52.47
CA LEU A 3 -22.71 10.55 -51.81
C LEU A 3 -23.15 9.47 -50.79
N PRO A 4 -22.43 8.33 -50.71
CA PRO A 4 -22.79 7.23 -49.81
C PRO A 4 -22.39 7.51 -48.36
N LYS A 5 -23.32 7.23 -47.44
CA LYS A 5 -23.22 7.43 -45.99
C LYS A 5 -22.53 6.25 -45.30
N TRP A 6 -21.25 5.98 -45.55
CA TRP A 6 -20.52 4.91 -44.85
C TRP A 6 -19.47 5.47 -43.89
N PHE A 7 -19.90 6.44 -43.06
CA PHE A 7 -19.14 6.85 -41.90
C PHE A 7 -19.03 5.68 -40.92
N SER A 8 -17.81 5.15 -40.84
CA SER A 8 -17.11 4.63 -39.67
C SER A 8 -17.90 4.55 -38.36
N ILE A 9 -18.03 3.35 -37.80
CA ILE A 9 -17.72 3.11 -36.38
C ILE A 9 -17.00 1.75 -36.31
N LEU A 10 -15.68 1.83 -36.14
CA LEU A 10 -14.88 0.69 -35.71
C LEU A 10 -15.17 0.51 -34.22
N LEU A 11 -15.96 -0.51 -33.86
CA LEU A 11 -16.19 -0.89 -32.46
C LEU A 11 -14.91 -1.52 -31.92
N LEU A 12 -13.96 -0.69 -31.46
CA LEU A 12 -12.81 -1.16 -30.71
C LEU A 12 -13.28 -1.48 -29.29
N SER A 13 -13.87 -2.66 -29.11
CA SER A 13 -14.16 -3.23 -27.80
C SER A 13 -12.82 -3.59 -27.14
N VAL A 14 -12.18 -2.63 -26.47
CA VAL A 14 -11.02 -2.92 -25.63
C VAL A 14 -11.54 -3.63 -24.39
N PRO A 15 -11.26 -4.93 -24.17
CA PRO A 15 -11.53 -5.52 -22.88
C PRO A 15 -10.59 -4.81 -21.89
N PHE A 16 -11.18 -4.10 -20.93
CA PHE A 16 -10.42 -3.58 -19.80
C PHE A 16 -10.04 -4.79 -18.94
N LEU A 17 -8.94 -5.46 -19.30
CA LEU A 17 -8.27 -6.41 -18.42
C LEU A 17 -7.71 -5.60 -17.26
N ALA A 18 -8.54 -5.35 -16.25
CA ALA A 18 -8.08 -4.86 -14.96
C ALA A 18 -7.20 -5.98 -14.37
N THR A 19 -5.89 -5.87 -14.53
CA THR A 19 -4.97 -6.66 -13.72
C THR A 19 -5.12 -6.16 -12.29
N SER A 20 -5.66 -7.00 -11.40
CA SER A 20 -5.56 -6.74 -9.97
C SER A 20 -4.08 -6.81 -9.61
N ALA A 21 -3.40 -5.67 -9.61
CA ALA A 21 -2.09 -5.57 -9.01
C ALA A 21 -2.27 -5.86 -7.51
N PHE A 22 -1.75 -7.00 -7.06
CA PHE A 22 -1.51 -7.18 -5.63
C PHE A 22 -0.50 -6.09 -5.25
N ALA A 23 -0.95 -5.07 -4.53
CA ALA A 23 -0.05 -4.06 -4.01
C ALA A 23 0.91 -4.78 -3.05
N ASP A 24 2.20 -4.77 -3.38
CA ASP A 24 3.23 -5.31 -2.51
C ASP A 24 3.34 -4.42 -1.27
N TYR A 25 2.72 -4.85 -0.17
CA TYR A 25 2.80 -4.19 1.12
C TYR A 25 3.93 -4.78 1.98
N PRO A 26 4.48 -4.03 2.95
CA PRO A 26 5.41 -4.57 3.92
C PRO A 26 4.87 -5.82 4.60
N THR A 27 5.63 -6.91 4.51
CA THR A 27 5.26 -8.20 5.08
C THR A 27 5.78 -8.35 6.51
N ARG A 28 5.12 -9.20 7.29
CA ARG A 28 5.50 -9.50 8.68
C ARG A 28 6.95 -10.00 8.73
N GLY A 29 7.73 -9.50 9.69
CA GLY A 29 9.15 -9.86 9.83
C GLY A 29 10.12 -8.92 9.11
N MET A 30 9.66 -8.06 8.20
CA MET A 30 10.51 -7.08 7.54
C MET A 30 11.07 -6.04 8.56
N SER A 31 12.30 -5.59 8.38
CA SER A 31 12.88 -4.57 9.27
C SER A 31 12.39 -3.17 8.92
N MET A 32 12.31 -2.26 9.91
CA MET A 32 12.04 -0.83 9.67
C MET A 32 12.97 -0.22 8.61
N LYS A 33 14.24 -0.66 8.57
CA LYS A 33 15.21 -0.19 7.56
C LYS A 33 14.80 -0.65 6.16
N ALA A 34 14.43 -1.92 6.00
CA ALA A 34 14.00 -2.46 4.71
C ALA A 34 12.69 -1.80 4.24
N VAL A 35 11.72 -1.61 5.14
CA VAL A 35 10.50 -0.85 4.83
C VAL A 35 10.83 0.56 4.38
N LYS A 36 11.69 1.28 5.12
CA LYS A 36 12.08 2.64 4.75
C LYS A 36 12.84 2.70 3.41
N ALA A 37 13.65 1.68 3.12
CA ALA A 37 14.38 1.60 1.85
C ALA A 37 13.45 1.37 0.65
N GLN A 38 12.40 0.57 0.82
CA GLN A 38 11.49 0.22 -0.27
C GLN A 38 10.34 1.21 -0.44
N TYR A 39 9.84 1.81 0.64
CA TYR A 39 8.64 2.67 0.63
C TYR A 39 8.93 4.14 0.96
N GLY A 40 10.18 4.48 1.27
CA GLY A 40 10.57 5.85 1.62
C GLY A 40 10.21 6.24 3.05
N ALA A 41 10.16 7.55 3.31
CA ALA A 41 9.79 8.07 4.62
C ALA A 41 8.27 8.05 4.81
N PRO A 42 7.76 7.68 5.99
CA PRO A 42 6.33 7.73 6.28
C PRO A 42 5.85 9.17 6.44
N TYR A 43 4.58 9.42 6.12
CA TYR A 43 3.94 10.73 6.32
C TYR A 43 3.79 11.09 7.79
N SER A 44 3.55 10.10 8.64
CA SER A 44 3.53 10.30 10.09
C SER A 44 3.95 9.06 10.86
N VAL A 45 4.45 9.29 12.07
CA VAL A 45 4.88 8.24 13.00
C VAL A 45 4.16 8.42 14.32
N ARG A 46 3.51 7.36 14.80
CA ARG A 46 2.88 7.30 16.12
C ARG A 46 3.53 6.19 16.95
N LYS A 47 3.52 6.35 18.27
CA LYS A 47 4.00 5.34 19.21
C LYS A 47 2.89 5.05 20.22
N SER A 48 2.74 3.80 20.61
CA SER A 48 1.78 3.43 21.66
C SER A 48 2.08 4.17 22.97
N ALA A 49 1.04 4.58 23.68
CA ALA A 49 1.16 5.21 24.98
C ALA A 49 1.44 4.16 26.09
N GLY A 50 1.90 4.63 27.24
CA GLY A 50 2.08 3.81 28.44
C GLY A 50 3.50 3.20 28.62
N PRO A 51 3.70 2.48 29.75
CA PRO A 51 4.98 1.90 30.10
C PRO A 51 5.41 0.79 29.13
N VAL A 52 6.70 0.75 28.82
CA VAL A 52 7.28 -0.32 28.00
C VAL A 52 7.72 -1.45 28.94
N LYS A 53 7.14 -2.64 28.76
CA LYS A 53 7.53 -3.86 29.50
C LYS A 53 7.88 -4.98 28.53
N ARG A 54 8.53 -6.04 29.02
CA ARG A 54 8.85 -7.21 28.18
C ARG A 54 7.59 -7.84 27.58
N GLN A 55 6.52 -7.91 28.36
CA GLN A 55 5.20 -8.45 27.97
C GLN A 55 4.41 -7.49 27.08
N TRP A 56 4.67 -6.19 27.16
CA TRP A 56 3.98 -5.14 26.42
C TRP A 56 5.00 -4.29 25.66
N PRO A 57 5.54 -4.84 24.56
CA PRO A 57 6.52 -4.14 23.75
C PRO A 57 5.90 -2.88 23.13
N ARG A 58 6.73 -1.85 22.97
CA ARG A 58 6.31 -0.61 22.33
C ARG A 58 5.94 -0.86 20.88
N ILE A 59 4.75 -0.42 20.48
CA ILE A 59 4.29 -0.45 19.10
C ILE A 59 4.57 0.91 18.46
N THR A 60 5.20 0.88 17.29
CA THR A 60 5.39 2.07 16.44
C THR A 60 4.55 1.90 15.20
N VAL A 61 3.80 2.92 14.82
CA VAL A 61 2.93 2.91 13.63
C VAL A 61 3.46 3.95 12.66
N TRP A 62 3.78 3.53 11.45
CA TRP A 62 4.12 4.41 10.34
C TRP A 62 2.94 4.48 9.38
N ASN A 63 2.54 5.68 8.99
CA ASN A 63 1.47 5.90 8.04
C ASN A 63 2.02 6.33 6.68
N TYR A 64 1.56 5.68 5.61
CA TYR A 64 1.90 5.97 4.22
C TYR A 64 0.67 6.43 3.42
N GLY A 65 -0.37 6.93 4.09
CA GLY A 65 -1.63 7.35 3.47
C GLY A 65 -2.58 6.17 3.29
N GLY A 66 -2.44 5.42 2.19
CA GLY A 66 -3.33 4.29 1.85
C GLY A 66 -3.12 3.03 2.68
N PHE A 67 -2.02 2.96 3.45
CA PHE A 67 -1.79 1.89 4.41
C PHE A 67 -0.95 2.38 5.59
N SER A 68 -1.02 1.63 6.69
CA SER A 68 -0.22 1.84 7.89
C SER A 68 0.52 0.57 8.28
N VAL A 69 1.78 0.71 8.68
CA VAL A 69 2.65 -0.39 9.09
C VAL A 69 2.86 -0.33 10.60
N TYR A 70 2.48 -1.39 11.28
CA TYR A 70 2.66 -1.58 12.71
C TYR A 70 3.95 -2.34 12.93
N PHE A 71 4.81 -1.79 13.77
CA PHE A 71 6.08 -2.38 14.15
C PHE A 71 6.09 -2.72 15.62
N GLU A 72 6.57 -3.92 15.92
CA GLU A 72 7.05 -4.26 17.24
C GLU A 72 8.57 -4.09 17.25
N ARG A 73 9.08 -3.26 18.17
CA ARG A 73 10.50 -2.89 18.21
C ARG A 73 11.01 -2.29 16.88
N LYS A 74 11.62 -3.10 16.02
CA LYS A 74 12.20 -2.70 14.72
C LYS A 74 11.70 -3.58 13.57
N THR A 75 10.68 -4.40 13.81
CA THR A 75 10.21 -5.43 12.89
C THR A 75 8.73 -5.25 12.60
N VAL A 76 8.31 -5.45 11.36
CA VAL A 76 6.91 -5.38 10.95
C VAL A 76 6.14 -6.46 11.70
N LEU A 77 5.14 -6.02 12.46
CA LEU A 77 4.15 -6.86 13.10
C LEU A 77 2.99 -7.13 12.13
N HIS A 78 2.45 -6.06 11.54
CA HIS A 78 1.28 -6.12 10.67
C HIS A 78 1.16 -4.88 9.78
N THR A 79 0.49 -5.01 8.64
CA THR A 79 0.18 -3.90 7.74
C THR A 79 -1.33 -3.83 7.55
N VAL A 80 -1.90 -2.64 7.73
CA VAL A 80 -3.33 -2.35 7.60
C VAL A 80 -3.54 -1.46 6.38
N VAL A 81 -4.34 -1.90 5.42
CA VAL A 81 -4.76 -1.11 4.25
C VAL A 81 -6.03 -0.34 4.63
N HIS A 82 -6.10 0.93 4.22
CA HIS A 82 -7.20 1.85 4.56
C HIS A 82 -8.19 2.00 3.40
#